data_AF-A0A7X6PAT1-F1
#
_entry.id   AF-A0A7X6PAT1-F1
#
_cell.length_a   1.000
_cell.length_b   1.000
_cell.length_c   1.000
_cell.angle_alpha   90.00
_cell.angle_beta   90.00
_cell.angle_gamma   90.00
#
_symmetry.space_group_name_H-M   'P 1'
#
loop_
_entity.id
_entity.type
_entity.pdbx_description
1 polymer ?
#
loop_
_entity_poly.entity_id
_entity_poly.type
_entity_poly.pdbx_seq_one_letter_code
_entity_poly.pdbx_strand_id
1 'polypeptide(L)'
;MEKYPTIQILLNLPQKYIPKAEFVLRTYCSILRLHPQFDYGRRREGVHLYYGSQTAQEYPIKIYFNEETADFFDRLELYPLNKVNFYSYRNEYIPFLFSQSGPIFSFGPQNVIFRKDIIASGFYFLSCWHEYILSLRGESNPRVDFRQSLQYRWDFIDIPVIDVYCQMLWYAMGISLPQFIREIDWDGDKRFSISISHDIDYWNYWIGKQKIDNLLYNLRTWYKRPINATYKIIGHTFHKNLIHNPRRQLHWIKSKEEKLGVKSTWFLFGKDDFDDERRNYIGNPEIRDTLLELLQDQEVGLHGSPEAAFDVNVLLSELHRLQNAGFEVKGYRSHYLYFDYQKSFKILEQ
;
A
#
# COMPACT_ATOMS: atom_id res chain seq x y z
N MET A 1 19.56 -14.44 9.53
CA MET A 1 18.20 -14.54 8.96
C MET A 1 17.64 -15.88 9.34
N GLU A 2 16.54 -15.89 10.07
CA GLU A 2 15.81 -17.13 10.37
C GLU A 2 15.34 -17.75 9.04
N LYS A 3 15.68 -19.01 8.79
CA LYS A 3 15.32 -19.67 7.55
C LYS A 3 13.86 -20.12 7.65
N TYR A 4 12.95 -19.40 7.01
CA TYR A 4 11.54 -19.78 6.95
C TYR A 4 11.37 -21.23 6.48
N PRO A 5 10.44 -22.01 7.08
CA PRO A 5 10.23 -23.40 6.69
C PRO A 5 9.74 -23.49 5.24
N THR A 6 10.22 -24.51 4.53
CA THR A 6 9.88 -24.70 3.12
C THR A 6 8.53 -25.39 2.97
N ILE A 7 7.59 -24.74 2.28
CA ILE A 7 6.31 -25.32 1.88
C ILE A 7 6.39 -25.75 0.40
N GLN A 8 6.05 -27.02 0.14
CA GLN A 8 6.01 -27.59 -1.23
C GLN A 8 4.65 -27.30 -1.87
N ILE A 9 4.66 -26.58 -2.99
CA ILE A 9 3.46 -26.13 -3.69
C ILE A 9 3.44 -26.69 -5.11
N LEU A 10 2.41 -27.47 -5.45
CA LEU A 10 2.21 -28.00 -6.79
C LEU A 10 1.24 -27.12 -7.58
N LEU A 11 1.73 -26.60 -8.71
CA LEU A 11 0.97 -25.81 -9.67
C LEU A 11 0.62 -26.67 -10.89
N ASN A 12 -0.67 -26.97 -11.04
CA ASN A 12 -1.21 -27.63 -12.23
C ASN A 12 -2.06 -26.63 -13.02
N LEU A 13 -1.38 -25.70 -13.69
CA LEU A 13 -1.95 -24.51 -14.31
C LEU A 13 -1.45 -24.35 -15.74
N PRO A 14 -2.18 -23.65 -16.62
CA PRO A 14 -1.66 -23.22 -17.91
C PRO A 14 -0.33 -22.46 -17.74
N GLN A 15 0.67 -22.77 -18.57
CA GLN A 15 2.03 -22.22 -18.43
C GLN A 15 2.05 -20.68 -18.36
N LYS A 16 1.18 -20.03 -19.14
CA LYS A 16 1.00 -18.57 -19.18
C LYS A 16 0.49 -17.94 -17.89
N TYR A 17 -0.17 -18.71 -17.03
CA TYR A 17 -0.75 -18.24 -15.77
C TYR A 17 0.16 -18.49 -14.56
N ILE A 18 1.12 -19.42 -14.66
CA ILE A 18 2.06 -19.78 -13.58
C ILE A 18 2.73 -18.55 -12.93
N PRO A 19 3.27 -17.56 -13.67
CA PRO A 19 3.92 -16.40 -13.04
C PRO A 19 2.98 -15.60 -12.12
N LYS A 20 1.70 -15.51 -12.50
CA LYS A 20 0.66 -14.81 -11.72
C LYS A 20 0.35 -15.55 -10.42
N ALA A 21 0.24 -16.87 -10.50
CA ALA A 21 0.04 -17.73 -9.34
C ALA A 21 1.24 -17.67 -8.38
N GLU A 22 2.46 -17.76 -8.90
CA GLU A 22 3.68 -17.66 -8.09
C GLU A 22 3.78 -16.31 -7.39
N PHE A 23 3.49 -15.20 -8.06
CA PHE A 23 3.49 -13.87 -7.46
C PHE A 23 2.60 -13.81 -6.20
N VAL A 24 1.37 -14.31 -6.30
CA VAL A 24 0.42 -14.32 -5.17
C VAL A 24 0.87 -15.28 -4.07
N LEU A 25 1.28 -16.49 -4.44
CA LEU A 25 1.70 -17.50 -3.46
C LEU A 25 2.98 -17.09 -2.74
N ARG A 26 3.92 -16.44 -3.42
CA ARG A 26 5.11 -15.83 -2.78
C ARG A 26 4.70 -14.71 -1.82
N THR A 27 3.75 -13.87 -2.21
CA THR A 27 3.21 -12.81 -1.35
C THR A 27 2.56 -13.40 -0.09
N TYR A 28 1.68 -14.39 -0.24
CA TYR A 28 1.02 -15.05 0.89
C TYR A 28 2.02 -15.77 1.78
N CYS A 29 2.96 -16.53 1.18
CA CYS A 29 4.01 -17.20 1.95
C CYS A 29 4.90 -16.20 2.70
N SER A 30 5.22 -15.05 2.12
CA SER A 30 5.98 -13.99 2.80
C SER A 30 5.24 -13.49 4.04
N ILE A 31 3.94 -13.17 3.91
CA ILE A 31 3.07 -12.76 5.02
C ILE A 31 3.01 -13.84 6.12
N LEU A 32 2.94 -15.11 5.70
CA LEU A 32 2.87 -16.26 6.60
C LEU A 32 4.24 -16.77 7.10
N ARG A 33 5.34 -16.07 6.77
CA ARG A 33 6.73 -16.45 7.11
C ARG A 33 7.11 -17.86 6.65
N LEU A 34 6.79 -18.18 5.40
CA LEU A 34 7.07 -19.45 4.73
C LEU A 34 7.98 -19.22 3.52
N HIS A 35 8.80 -20.23 3.19
CA HIS A 35 9.55 -20.26 1.95
C HIS A 35 8.85 -21.19 0.93
N PRO A 36 8.25 -20.65 -0.16
CA PRO A 36 7.59 -21.50 -1.14
C PRO A 36 8.60 -22.19 -2.06
N GLN A 37 8.44 -23.50 -2.24
CA GLN A 37 9.09 -24.27 -3.30
C GLN A 37 8.02 -24.74 -4.28
N PHE A 38 8.15 -24.34 -5.54
CA PHE A 38 7.17 -24.61 -6.59
C PHE A 38 7.55 -25.84 -7.42
N ASP A 39 6.55 -26.67 -7.66
CA ASP A 39 6.58 -27.81 -8.55
C ASP A 39 5.46 -27.69 -9.58
N TYR A 40 5.63 -28.31 -10.75
CA TYR A 40 4.71 -28.13 -11.88
C TYR A 40 4.22 -29.47 -12.42
N GLY A 41 2.98 -29.49 -12.92
CA GLY A 41 2.38 -30.67 -13.57
C GLY A 41 1.35 -31.39 -12.71
N ARG A 42 1.14 -32.69 -12.96
CA ARG A 42 -0.08 -33.41 -12.52
C ARG A 42 0.00 -34.08 -11.15
N ARG A 43 1.16 -34.58 -10.75
CA ARG A 43 1.31 -35.32 -9.49
C ARG A 43 2.73 -35.22 -8.96
N ARG A 44 2.83 -35.01 -7.65
CA ARG A 44 4.08 -35.13 -6.91
C ARG A 44 3.80 -35.52 -5.46
N GLU A 45 4.66 -36.35 -4.89
CA GLU A 45 4.60 -36.72 -3.48
C GLU A 45 5.21 -35.61 -2.60
N GLY A 46 4.79 -35.52 -1.34
CA GLY A 46 5.27 -34.50 -0.40
C GLY A 46 4.74 -33.08 -0.65
N VAL A 47 3.72 -32.93 -1.50
CA VAL A 47 3.03 -31.65 -1.75
C VAL A 47 2.17 -31.28 -0.54
N HIS A 48 2.30 -30.03 -0.09
CA HIS A 48 1.53 -29.49 1.02
C HIS A 48 0.33 -28.68 0.53
N LEU A 49 0.51 -27.92 -0.55
CA LEU A 49 -0.53 -27.11 -1.18
C LEU A 49 -0.60 -27.42 -2.68
N TYR A 50 -1.79 -27.73 -3.17
CA TYR A 50 -2.08 -27.88 -4.59
C TYR A 50 -2.95 -26.73 -5.08
N TYR A 51 -2.58 -26.13 -6.21
CA TYR A 51 -3.40 -25.17 -6.93
C TYR A 51 -3.51 -25.57 -8.40
N GLY A 52 -4.74 -25.84 -8.85
CA GLY A 52 -4.99 -26.31 -10.22
C GLY A 52 -6.42 -26.82 -10.43
N SER A 53 -6.67 -27.39 -11.61
CA SER A 53 -7.97 -27.97 -11.97
C SER A 53 -8.40 -29.08 -11.01
N GLN A 54 -9.70 -29.44 -11.06
CA GLN A 54 -10.27 -30.50 -10.25
C GLN A 54 -9.48 -31.81 -10.41
N THR A 55 -9.15 -32.46 -9.29
CA THR A 55 -8.44 -33.74 -9.26
C THR A 55 -8.97 -34.62 -8.13
N ALA A 56 -8.96 -35.93 -8.36
CA ALA A 56 -9.27 -36.94 -7.33
C ALA A 56 -8.11 -37.15 -6.35
N GLN A 57 -6.92 -36.63 -6.66
CA GLN A 57 -5.77 -36.72 -5.78
C GLN A 57 -6.01 -35.92 -4.50
N GLU A 58 -5.59 -36.48 -3.38
CA GLU A 58 -5.63 -35.82 -2.09
C GLU A 58 -4.33 -35.09 -1.80
N TYR A 59 -4.47 -33.85 -1.32
CA TYR A 59 -3.41 -32.97 -0.84
C TYR A 59 -3.90 -32.31 0.45
N PRO A 60 -3.00 -31.97 1.40
CA PRO A 60 -3.40 -31.35 2.66
C PRO A 60 -4.21 -30.06 2.44
N ILE A 61 -3.78 -29.21 1.51
CA ILE A 61 -4.56 -28.05 1.06
C ILE A 61 -4.74 -28.13 -0.45
N LYS A 62 -5.98 -27.98 -0.91
CA LYS A 62 -6.33 -27.88 -2.35
C LYS A 62 -7.03 -26.55 -2.61
N ILE A 63 -6.58 -25.82 -3.62
CA ILE A 63 -7.27 -24.63 -4.14
C ILE A 63 -7.67 -24.93 -5.58
N TYR A 64 -8.97 -24.80 -5.86
CA TYR A 64 -9.48 -25.01 -7.21
C TYR A 64 -9.17 -23.81 -8.11
N PHE A 65 -8.59 -24.09 -9.27
CA PHE A 65 -8.41 -23.14 -10.36
C PHE A 65 -9.51 -23.32 -11.41
N ASN A 66 -10.18 -22.24 -11.78
CA ASN A 66 -11.08 -22.23 -12.94
C ASN A 66 -10.26 -22.11 -14.24
N GLU A 67 -10.44 -23.04 -15.16
CA GLU A 67 -9.66 -23.13 -16.41
C GLU A 67 -9.80 -21.88 -17.30
N GLU A 68 -10.94 -21.19 -17.27
CA GLU A 68 -11.17 -19.95 -18.02
C GLU A 68 -10.37 -18.74 -17.47
N THR A 69 -9.82 -18.86 -16.26
CA THR A 69 -9.12 -17.75 -15.58
C THR A 69 -7.88 -17.32 -16.34
N ALA A 70 -7.10 -18.26 -16.88
CA ALA A 70 -5.90 -17.93 -17.63
C ALA A 70 -6.25 -17.10 -18.88
N ASP A 71 -7.33 -17.48 -19.59
CA ASP A 71 -7.79 -16.77 -20.77
C ASP A 71 -8.37 -15.40 -20.43
N PHE A 72 -9.02 -15.24 -19.28
CA PHE A 72 -9.50 -13.93 -18.82
C PHE A 72 -8.37 -12.90 -18.73
N PHE A 73 -7.25 -13.26 -18.10
CA PHE A 73 -6.14 -12.33 -17.96
C PHE A 73 -5.46 -12.00 -19.31
N ASP A 74 -5.49 -12.92 -20.28
CA ASP A 74 -4.95 -12.67 -21.62
C ASP A 74 -5.84 -11.74 -22.45
N ARG A 75 -7.16 -11.74 -22.21
CA ARG A 75 -8.09 -10.84 -22.89
C ARG A 75 -7.95 -9.37 -22.49
N LEU A 76 -7.19 -9.07 -21.43
CA LEU A 76 -6.95 -7.70 -20.95
C LEU A 76 -8.27 -6.92 -20.74
N GLU A 77 -9.21 -7.58 -20.06
CA GLU A 77 -10.56 -7.04 -19.83
C GLU A 77 -10.86 -6.79 -18.35
N LEU A 78 -11.89 -5.98 -18.10
CA LEU A 78 -12.42 -5.76 -16.76
C LEU A 78 -13.23 -6.97 -16.31
N TYR A 79 -13.14 -7.30 -15.02
CA TYR A 79 -13.93 -8.40 -14.48
C TYR A 79 -15.42 -8.03 -14.49
N PRO A 80 -16.31 -8.89 -14.99
CA PRO A 80 -17.74 -8.57 -15.04
C PRO A 80 -18.32 -8.37 -13.63
N LEU A 81 -18.96 -7.22 -13.42
CA LEU A 81 -19.48 -6.82 -12.10
C LEU A 81 -20.51 -7.82 -11.52
N ASN A 82 -21.21 -8.56 -12.38
CA ASN A 82 -22.23 -9.54 -12.01
C ASN A 82 -21.69 -10.96 -11.77
N LYS A 83 -20.39 -11.21 -12.01
CA LYS A 83 -19.77 -12.52 -11.79
C LYS A 83 -19.05 -12.64 -10.45
N VAL A 84 -18.93 -11.56 -9.69
CA VAL A 84 -18.31 -11.58 -8.36
C VAL A 84 -19.19 -12.36 -7.39
N ASN A 85 -18.53 -13.10 -6.51
CA ASN A 85 -19.14 -13.98 -5.54
C ASN A 85 -18.87 -13.45 -4.13
N PHE A 86 -19.89 -12.97 -3.40
CA PHE A 86 -19.74 -12.54 -2.00
C PHE A 86 -20.10 -13.67 -1.05
N TYR A 87 -19.21 -13.96 -0.10
CA TYR A 87 -19.44 -14.98 0.92
C TYR A 87 -19.07 -14.47 2.30
N SER A 88 -19.89 -14.82 3.30
CA SER A 88 -19.64 -14.42 4.68
C SER A 88 -18.44 -15.18 5.25
N TYR A 89 -17.49 -14.45 5.85
CA TYR A 89 -16.40 -14.98 6.64
C TYR A 89 -16.16 -14.03 7.82
N ARG A 90 -16.21 -14.55 9.06
CA ARG A 90 -16.04 -13.74 10.30
C ARG A 90 -16.91 -12.47 10.34
N ASN A 91 -18.17 -12.57 9.90
CA ASN A 91 -19.16 -11.49 9.82
C ASN A 91 -18.91 -10.41 8.75
N GLU A 92 -17.99 -10.64 7.82
CA GLU A 92 -17.76 -9.77 6.65
C GLU A 92 -18.10 -10.48 5.35
N TYR A 93 -18.58 -9.74 4.34
CA TYR A 93 -18.86 -10.27 3.01
C TYR A 93 -17.65 -10.10 2.10
N ILE A 94 -16.90 -11.19 1.92
CA ILE A 94 -15.65 -11.16 1.18
C ILE A 94 -15.94 -11.40 -0.30
N PRO A 95 -15.44 -10.53 -1.21
CA PRO A 95 -15.55 -10.78 -2.64
C PRO A 95 -14.64 -11.95 -3.03
N PHE A 96 -15.08 -12.78 -3.96
CA PHE A 96 -14.27 -13.80 -4.61
C PHE A 96 -14.51 -13.76 -6.12
N LEU A 97 -13.44 -13.74 -6.89
CA LEU A 97 -13.44 -13.77 -8.33
C LEU A 97 -13.08 -15.20 -8.79
N PHE A 98 -13.44 -15.55 -10.02
CA PHE A 98 -13.07 -16.83 -10.66
C PHE A 98 -13.53 -18.10 -9.91
N SER A 99 -14.41 -17.93 -8.93
CA SER A 99 -14.70 -18.95 -7.93
C SER A 99 -15.95 -19.75 -8.25
N GLN A 100 -15.98 -21.01 -7.80
CA GLN A 100 -17.17 -21.85 -7.89
C GLN A 100 -18.26 -21.35 -6.92
N SER A 101 -19.52 -21.68 -7.22
CA SER A 101 -20.63 -21.52 -6.28
C SER A 101 -20.49 -22.45 -5.05
N GLY A 102 -21.20 -22.10 -3.97
CA GLY A 102 -21.24 -22.88 -2.74
C GLY A 102 -20.28 -22.38 -1.65
N PRO A 103 -20.04 -23.15 -0.58
CA PRO A 103 -19.28 -22.69 0.60
C PRO A 103 -17.83 -22.33 0.26
N ILE A 104 -17.15 -21.62 1.17
CA ILE A 104 -15.73 -21.24 0.98
C ILE A 104 -14.83 -22.48 1.01
N PHE A 105 -15.05 -23.33 2.01
CA PHE A 105 -14.28 -24.54 2.27
C PHE A 105 -15.11 -25.80 2.09
N SER A 106 -14.43 -26.89 1.78
CA SER A 106 -14.89 -28.27 2.02
C SER A 106 -13.83 -28.98 2.86
N PHE A 107 -14.24 -29.66 3.92
CA PHE A 107 -13.35 -30.32 4.87
C PHE A 107 -13.39 -31.84 4.67
N GLY A 108 -12.23 -32.46 4.57
CA GLY A 108 -12.05 -33.90 4.71
C GLY A 108 -11.30 -34.24 6.01
N PRO A 109 -11.00 -35.53 6.25
CA PRO A 109 -10.39 -35.97 7.50
C PRO A 109 -9.01 -35.34 7.78
N GLN A 110 -8.23 -35.05 6.73
CA GLN A 110 -6.89 -34.46 6.84
C GLN A 110 -6.63 -33.40 5.76
N ASN A 111 -7.66 -32.97 5.04
CA ASN A 111 -7.54 -32.01 3.95
C ASN A 111 -8.52 -30.84 4.10
N VAL A 112 -8.12 -29.70 3.56
CA VAL A 112 -8.99 -28.53 3.39
C VAL A 112 -8.99 -28.15 1.91
N ILE A 113 -10.19 -28.08 1.33
CA ILE A 113 -10.39 -27.71 -0.06
C ILE A 113 -11.01 -26.31 -0.10
N PHE A 114 -10.30 -25.36 -0.69
CA PHE A 114 -10.82 -24.05 -1.08
C PHE A 114 -11.63 -24.19 -2.36
N ARG A 115 -12.92 -23.88 -2.27
CA ARG A 115 -13.81 -23.77 -3.43
C ARG A 115 -13.77 -22.37 -4.04
N LYS A 116 -13.17 -21.42 -3.32
CA LYS A 116 -12.94 -20.05 -3.78
C LYS A 116 -11.48 -19.88 -4.17
N ASP A 117 -11.27 -19.24 -5.30
CA ASP A 117 -9.94 -19.03 -5.86
C ASP A 117 -9.31 -17.78 -5.24
N ILE A 118 -8.74 -17.95 -4.05
CA ILE A 118 -8.00 -16.90 -3.33
C ILE A 118 -6.70 -16.51 -4.04
N ILE A 119 -6.25 -17.28 -5.03
CA ILE A 119 -5.01 -17.01 -5.77
C ILE A 119 -5.31 -16.12 -6.96
N ALA A 120 -6.29 -16.48 -7.79
CA ALA A 120 -6.71 -15.64 -8.92
C ALA A 120 -7.38 -14.33 -8.48
N SER A 121 -8.23 -14.39 -7.46
CA SER A 121 -8.78 -13.18 -6.83
C SER A 121 -7.65 -12.34 -6.22
N GLY A 122 -6.71 -12.99 -5.54
CA GLY A 122 -5.53 -12.35 -4.97
C GLY A 122 -4.70 -11.60 -6.03
N PHE A 123 -4.45 -12.25 -7.18
CA PHE A 123 -3.72 -11.63 -8.27
C PHE A 123 -4.46 -10.41 -8.80
N TYR A 124 -5.77 -10.51 -9.00
CA TYR A 124 -6.59 -9.39 -9.48
C TYR A 124 -6.44 -8.15 -8.60
N PHE A 125 -6.54 -8.31 -7.28
CA PHE A 125 -6.44 -7.19 -6.34
C PHE A 125 -4.99 -6.70 -6.15
N LEU A 126 -4.02 -7.61 -5.96
CA LEU A 126 -2.62 -7.24 -5.74
C LEU A 126 -1.97 -6.57 -6.95
N SER A 127 -2.36 -6.95 -8.16
CA SER A 127 -1.89 -6.30 -9.40
C SER A 127 -2.63 -5.00 -9.72
N CYS A 128 -3.62 -4.62 -8.90
CA CYS A 128 -4.53 -3.53 -9.20
C CYS A 128 -5.12 -3.64 -10.61
N TRP A 129 -5.54 -4.86 -11.00
CA TRP A 129 -5.89 -5.22 -12.38
C TRP A 129 -6.91 -4.26 -13.00
N HIS A 130 -7.88 -3.80 -12.21
CA HIS A 130 -8.87 -2.82 -12.68
C HIS A 130 -8.19 -1.56 -13.23
N GLU A 131 -7.30 -0.96 -12.43
CA GLU A 131 -6.57 0.28 -12.77
C GLU A 131 -5.59 0.03 -13.91
N TYR A 132 -4.94 -1.14 -13.92
CA TYR A 132 -4.09 -1.59 -15.02
C TYR A 132 -4.84 -1.60 -16.36
N ILE A 133 -6.05 -2.17 -16.42
CA ILE A 133 -6.85 -2.21 -17.65
C ILE A 133 -7.37 -0.81 -18.06
N LEU A 134 -7.76 0.04 -17.11
CA LEU A 134 -8.19 1.41 -17.42
C LEU A 134 -7.03 2.22 -18.04
N SER A 135 -5.83 2.08 -17.48
CA SER A 135 -4.61 2.71 -18.02
C SER A 135 -4.31 2.22 -19.44
N LEU A 136 -4.40 0.92 -19.72
CA LEU A 136 -4.22 0.37 -21.08
C LEU A 136 -5.24 0.90 -22.08
N ARG A 137 -6.45 1.28 -21.63
CA ARG A 137 -7.50 1.85 -22.48
C ARG A 137 -7.34 3.35 -22.71
N GLY A 138 -6.27 3.95 -22.21
CA GLY A 138 -5.96 5.36 -22.41
C GLY A 138 -6.74 6.31 -21.49
N GLU A 139 -7.28 5.82 -20.37
CA GLU A 139 -7.75 6.73 -19.33
C GLU A 139 -6.57 7.53 -18.79
N SER A 140 -6.56 8.83 -19.11
CA SER A 140 -5.42 9.74 -18.96
C SER A 140 -5.20 10.25 -17.55
N ASN A 141 -6.06 9.87 -16.60
CA ASN A 141 -5.93 10.34 -15.24
C ASN A 141 -4.86 9.51 -14.52
N PRO A 142 -3.81 10.13 -13.95
CA PRO A 142 -2.83 9.44 -13.11
C PRO A 142 -3.45 8.78 -11.86
N ARG A 143 -4.74 9.03 -11.58
CA ARG A 143 -5.53 8.30 -10.58
C ARG A 143 -6.87 7.88 -11.14
N VAL A 144 -7.26 6.65 -10.86
CA VAL A 144 -8.63 6.19 -11.11
C VAL A 144 -9.57 6.89 -10.13
N ASP A 145 -10.70 7.40 -10.63
CA ASP A 145 -11.75 7.95 -9.77
C ASP A 145 -12.23 6.85 -8.81
N PHE A 146 -12.18 7.12 -7.51
CA PHE A 146 -12.60 6.19 -6.48
C PHE A 146 -14.02 5.63 -6.71
N ARG A 147 -14.96 6.42 -7.26
CA ARG A 147 -16.32 5.94 -7.58
C ARG A 147 -16.34 4.89 -8.69
N GLN A 148 -15.29 4.82 -9.50
CA GLN A 148 -15.11 3.80 -10.53
C GLN A 148 -14.46 2.53 -9.99
N SER A 149 -13.78 2.60 -8.84
CA SER A 149 -13.13 1.45 -8.21
C SER A 149 -14.14 0.34 -7.89
N LEU A 150 -13.66 -0.90 -7.89
CA LEU A 150 -14.47 -2.04 -7.51
C LEU A 150 -14.84 -1.99 -6.03
N GLN A 151 -13.93 -1.52 -5.18
CA GLN A 151 -14.12 -1.29 -3.75
C GLN A 151 -15.38 -0.50 -3.49
N TYR A 152 -15.56 0.61 -4.21
CA TYR A 152 -16.77 1.44 -4.14
C TYR A 152 -17.99 0.72 -4.72
N ARG A 153 -17.88 0.11 -5.91
CA ARG A 153 -19.02 -0.50 -6.61
C ARG A 153 -19.57 -1.75 -5.92
N TRP A 154 -18.76 -2.42 -5.12
CA TRP A 154 -19.09 -3.65 -4.41
C TRP A 154 -19.14 -3.46 -2.89
N ASP A 155 -18.98 -2.23 -2.41
CA ASP A 155 -19.10 -1.85 -0.99
C ASP A 155 -18.22 -2.67 -0.03
N PHE A 156 -16.94 -2.83 -0.39
CA PHE A 156 -15.94 -3.53 0.44
C PHE A 156 -14.72 -2.65 0.78
N ILE A 157 -14.92 -1.33 0.83
CA ILE A 157 -13.86 -0.33 0.99
C ILE A 157 -13.01 -0.59 2.24
N ASP A 158 -13.65 -1.00 3.32
CA ASP A 158 -13.01 -1.21 4.63
C ASP A 158 -12.52 -2.65 4.84
N ILE A 159 -12.64 -3.52 3.83
CA ILE A 159 -12.26 -4.93 3.93
C ILE A 159 -10.87 -5.14 3.32
N PRO A 160 -9.86 -5.54 4.13
CA PRO A 160 -8.53 -5.88 3.61
C PRO A 160 -8.56 -7.28 2.99
N VAL A 161 -9.14 -7.39 1.79
CA VAL A 161 -9.47 -8.68 1.13
C VAL A 161 -8.27 -9.63 1.08
N ILE A 162 -7.08 -9.13 0.79
CA ILE A 162 -5.85 -9.94 0.72
C ILE A 162 -5.46 -10.49 2.10
N ASP A 163 -5.56 -9.69 3.15
CA ASP A 163 -5.26 -10.12 4.51
C ASP A 163 -6.27 -11.19 4.94
N VAL A 164 -7.55 -11.00 4.59
CA VAL A 164 -8.60 -11.99 4.86
C VAL A 164 -8.32 -13.31 4.11
N TYR A 165 -7.87 -13.26 2.85
CA TYR A 165 -7.44 -14.47 2.13
C TYR A 165 -6.24 -15.15 2.79
N CYS A 166 -5.26 -14.39 3.27
CA CYS A 166 -4.12 -14.94 4.02
C CYS A 166 -4.58 -15.58 5.33
N GLN A 167 -5.52 -14.97 6.05
CA GLN A 167 -6.11 -15.54 7.27
C GLN A 167 -6.87 -16.84 6.97
N MET A 168 -7.58 -16.93 5.85
CA MET A 168 -8.23 -18.17 5.41
C MET A 168 -7.21 -19.27 5.11
N LEU A 169 -6.12 -18.95 4.41
CA LEU A 169 -5.02 -19.88 4.16
C LEU A 169 -4.36 -20.34 5.46
N TRP A 170 -4.06 -19.41 6.36
CA TRP A 170 -3.52 -19.71 7.69
C TRP A 170 -4.45 -20.61 8.50
N TYR A 171 -5.76 -20.37 8.47
CA TYR A 171 -6.75 -21.23 9.11
C TYR A 171 -6.75 -22.65 8.52
N ALA A 172 -6.72 -22.80 7.20
CA ALA A 172 -6.63 -24.10 6.55
C ALA A 172 -5.32 -24.83 6.88
N MET A 173 -4.21 -24.10 6.95
CA MET A 173 -2.92 -24.63 7.39
C MET A 173 -2.96 -25.08 8.85
N GLY A 174 -3.68 -24.39 9.74
CA GLY A 174 -3.82 -24.80 11.13
C GLY A 174 -4.49 -26.17 11.30
N ILE A 175 -5.35 -26.54 10.36
CA ILE A 175 -6.05 -27.83 10.35
C ILE A 175 -5.18 -28.94 9.74
N SER A 176 -4.64 -28.70 8.54
CA SER A 176 -3.99 -29.76 7.74
C SER A 176 -2.46 -29.76 7.81
N LEU A 177 -1.86 -28.69 8.29
CA LEU A 177 -0.41 -28.42 8.27
C LEU A 177 0.07 -27.68 9.54
N PRO A 178 -0.35 -28.09 10.76
CA PRO A 178 -0.09 -27.34 12.00
C PRO A 178 1.40 -27.07 12.26
N GLN A 179 2.30 -27.93 11.77
CA GLN A 179 3.75 -27.77 11.89
C GLN A 179 4.31 -26.51 11.22
N PHE A 180 3.58 -25.93 10.25
CA PHE A 180 3.96 -24.72 9.53
C PHE A 180 3.37 -23.44 10.13
N ILE A 181 2.49 -23.54 11.14
CA ILE A 181 1.95 -22.35 11.81
C ILE A 181 3.05 -21.68 12.63
N ARG A 182 3.17 -20.37 12.45
CA ARG A 182 4.11 -19.49 13.13
C ARG A 182 3.37 -18.24 13.59
N GLU A 183 3.75 -17.71 14.74
CA GLU A 183 3.30 -16.40 15.18
C GLU A 183 4.12 -15.32 14.45
N ILE A 184 3.47 -14.20 14.14
CA ILE A 184 4.18 -13.00 13.68
C ILE A 184 4.85 -12.41 14.92
N ASP A 185 6.10 -12.79 15.13
CA ASP A 185 6.90 -12.31 16.24
C ASP A 185 7.33 -10.86 15.97
N TRP A 186 6.79 -9.93 16.76
CA TRP A 186 7.31 -8.57 16.86
C TRP A 186 8.41 -8.57 17.93
N ASP A 187 9.24 -7.52 17.97
CA ASP A 187 10.34 -7.46 18.93
C ASP A 187 9.86 -7.71 20.38
N GLY A 188 10.36 -8.77 21.01
CA GLY A 188 10.01 -9.19 22.36
C GLY A 188 8.57 -9.67 22.53
N ASP A 189 7.78 -8.96 23.34
CA ASP A 189 6.41 -9.34 23.74
C ASP A 189 5.32 -8.52 23.03
N LYS A 190 5.70 -7.77 21.99
CA LYS A 190 4.81 -6.84 21.31
C LYS A 190 3.84 -7.57 20.39
N ARG A 191 2.64 -7.01 20.22
CA ARG A 191 1.58 -7.57 19.37
C ARG A 191 1.40 -6.83 18.05
N PHE A 192 1.98 -5.64 17.94
CA PHE A 192 1.90 -4.78 16.77
C PHE A 192 3.09 -3.82 16.76
N SER A 193 3.31 -3.17 15.62
CA SER A 193 4.24 -2.07 15.46
C SER A 193 3.48 -0.81 15.01
N ILE A 194 3.97 0.37 15.40
CA ILE A 194 3.48 1.66 14.92
C ILE A 194 4.67 2.35 14.25
N SER A 195 4.47 2.80 13.01
CA SER A 195 5.40 3.69 12.31
C SER A 195 4.80 5.09 12.23
N ILE A 196 5.54 6.09 12.73
CA ILE A 196 5.16 7.49 12.69
C ILE A 196 5.97 8.16 11.58
N SER A 197 5.32 9.01 10.80
CA SER A 197 5.99 9.76 9.74
C SER A 197 5.40 11.15 9.57
N HIS A 198 6.23 12.09 9.13
CA HIS A 198 5.84 13.47 8.86
C HIS A 198 6.26 13.86 7.45
N ASP A 199 5.33 14.44 6.70
CA ASP A 199 5.62 15.05 5.40
C ASP A 199 5.81 16.56 5.59
N ILE A 200 6.96 17.09 5.18
CA ILE A 200 7.18 18.54 5.16
C ILE A 200 6.78 19.06 3.77
N ASP A 201 5.48 19.26 3.57
CA ASP A 201 4.97 19.79 2.31
C ASP A 201 5.36 21.25 2.08
N TYR A 202 5.38 22.03 3.17
CA TYR A 202 5.67 23.45 3.15
C TYR A 202 6.55 23.79 4.34
N TRP A 203 7.63 24.55 4.11
CA TRP A 203 8.39 25.08 5.24
C TRP A 203 7.57 26.12 6.02
N ASN A 204 7.00 27.09 5.31
CA ASN A 204 6.09 28.08 5.90
C ASN A 204 4.82 28.20 5.07
N TYR A 205 3.73 27.64 5.58
CA TYR A 205 2.44 27.72 4.90
C TYR A 205 1.88 29.16 4.88
N TRP A 206 2.15 29.95 5.92
CA TRP A 206 1.52 31.26 6.14
C TRP A 206 2.41 32.42 5.68
N ILE A 207 2.63 32.52 4.37
CA ILE A 207 3.19 33.74 3.75
C ILE A 207 2.07 34.75 3.41
N GLY A 208 2.46 35.95 2.96
CA GLY A 208 1.55 37.09 2.77
C GLY A 208 0.28 36.77 1.97
N LYS A 209 0.44 36.12 0.82
CA LYS A 209 -0.69 35.76 -0.08
C LYS A 209 -1.74 34.90 0.64
N GLN A 210 -1.34 33.81 1.30
CA GLN A 210 -2.28 32.89 1.95
C GLN A 210 -2.90 33.47 3.22
N LYS A 211 -2.20 34.40 3.90
CA LYS A 211 -2.81 35.18 4.98
C LYS A 211 -3.96 36.04 4.45
N ILE A 212 -3.75 36.73 3.32
CA ILE A 212 -4.77 37.56 2.66
C ILE A 212 -5.93 36.72 2.12
N ASP A 213 -5.65 35.64 1.39
CA ASP A 213 -6.68 34.76 0.83
C ASP A 213 -7.57 34.17 1.93
N ASN A 214 -6.96 33.76 3.05
CA ASN A 214 -7.69 33.26 4.20
C ASN A 214 -8.56 34.34 4.85
N LEU A 215 -8.06 35.57 4.97
CA LEU A 215 -8.84 36.70 5.47
C LEU A 215 -10.04 36.99 4.56
N LEU A 216 -9.81 37.14 3.26
CA LEU A 216 -10.85 37.42 2.26
C LEU A 216 -11.91 36.32 2.22
N TYR A 217 -11.51 35.04 2.28
CA TYR A 217 -12.43 33.93 2.34
C TYR A 217 -13.33 33.99 3.59
N ASN A 218 -12.76 34.27 4.77
CA ASN A 218 -13.55 34.38 5.99
C ASN A 218 -14.46 35.61 5.99
N LEU A 219 -14.03 36.76 5.44
CA LEU A 219 -14.89 37.93 5.25
C LEU A 219 -16.06 37.64 4.30
N ARG A 220 -15.78 37.04 3.14
CA ARG A 220 -16.81 36.68 2.14
C ARG A 220 -17.84 35.67 2.65
N THR A 221 -17.46 34.82 3.59
CA THR A 221 -18.35 33.79 4.15
C THR A 221 -18.91 34.17 5.52
N TRP A 222 -18.59 35.36 6.02
CA TRP A 222 -18.91 35.78 7.38
C TRP A 222 -20.42 35.72 7.65
N TYR A 223 -21.25 36.24 6.73
CA TYR A 223 -22.71 36.22 6.86
C TYR A 223 -23.32 34.80 6.97
N LYS A 224 -22.63 33.77 6.46
CA LYS A 224 -23.08 32.36 6.56
C LYS A 224 -22.62 31.68 7.85
N ARG A 225 -21.54 32.16 8.47
CA ARG A 225 -20.88 31.52 9.62
C ARG A 225 -20.16 32.53 10.52
N PRO A 226 -20.87 33.52 11.09
CA PRO A 226 -20.25 34.71 11.68
C PRO A 226 -19.35 34.40 12.87
N ILE A 227 -19.75 33.47 13.75
CA ILE A 227 -18.95 33.06 14.92
C ILE A 227 -17.65 32.41 14.45
N ASN A 228 -17.73 31.38 13.61
CA ASN A 228 -16.56 30.65 13.11
C ASN A 228 -15.64 31.54 12.27
N ALA A 229 -16.19 32.40 11.42
CA ALA A 229 -15.41 33.32 10.60
C ALA A 229 -14.69 34.36 11.48
N THR A 230 -15.36 34.93 12.49
CA THR A 230 -14.74 35.89 13.43
C THR A 230 -13.63 35.24 14.24
N TYR A 231 -13.89 34.06 14.81
CA TYR A 231 -12.87 33.28 15.51
C TYR A 231 -11.67 32.99 14.61
N LYS A 232 -11.92 32.57 13.36
CA LYS A 232 -10.84 32.32 12.40
C LYS A 232 -10.07 33.59 12.07
N ILE A 233 -10.73 34.71 11.80
CA ILE A 233 -10.05 35.98 11.48
C ILE A 233 -9.16 36.40 12.66
N ILE A 234 -9.71 36.47 13.87
CA ILE A 234 -8.98 36.93 15.05
C ILE A 234 -7.90 35.90 15.43
N GLY A 235 -8.32 34.66 15.71
CA GLY A 235 -7.45 33.59 16.18
C GLY A 235 -6.33 33.26 15.20
N HIS A 236 -6.61 33.21 13.89
CA HIS A 236 -5.54 33.02 12.92
C HIS A 236 -4.63 34.23 12.77
N THR A 237 -5.13 35.46 12.88
CA THR A 237 -4.27 36.64 12.82
C THR A 237 -3.27 36.63 13.96
N PHE A 238 -3.73 36.35 15.19
CA PHE A 238 -2.84 36.22 16.35
C PHE A 238 -1.89 35.03 16.20
N HIS A 239 -2.39 33.83 15.90
CA HIS A 239 -1.55 32.64 15.81
C HIS A 239 -0.51 32.72 14.70
N LYS A 240 -0.90 33.12 13.48
CA LYS A 240 -0.01 33.09 12.30
C LYS A 240 1.02 34.21 12.27
N ASN A 241 0.76 35.33 12.96
CA ASN A 241 1.68 36.46 12.98
C ASN A 241 2.59 36.46 14.20
N LEU A 242 2.17 35.87 15.32
CA LEU A 242 2.92 35.96 16.58
C LEU A 242 3.45 34.62 17.08
N ILE A 243 2.83 33.50 16.70
CA ILE A 243 3.12 32.18 17.28
C ILE A 243 3.74 31.23 16.25
N HIS A 244 3.29 31.30 14.99
CA HIS A 244 3.72 30.38 13.94
C HIS A 244 5.19 30.62 13.57
N ASN A 245 6.04 29.65 13.90
CA ASN A 245 7.44 29.60 13.50
C ASN A 245 7.75 28.14 13.10
N PRO A 246 8.14 27.86 11.85
CA PRO A 246 8.41 26.50 11.37
C PRO A 246 9.50 25.78 12.17
N ARG A 247 10.64 26.46 12.42
CA ARG A 247 11.75 25.92 13.22
C ARG A 247 11.28 25.52 14.62
N ARG A 248 10.49 26.37 15.28
CA ARG A 248 9.94 26.08 16.61
C ARG A 248 8.96 24.91 16.60
N GLN A 249 8.15 24.77 15.56
CA GLN A 249 7.21 23.65 15.41
C GLN A 249 7.96 22.34 15.20
N LEU A 250 8.94 22.31 14.29
CA LEU A 250 9.74 21.13 14.01
C LEU A 250 10.50 20.67 15.27
N HIS A 251 11.17 21.60 15.95
CA HIS A 251 11.84 21.32 17.22
C HIS A 251 10.85 20.85 18.31
N TRP A 252 9.63 21.40 18.35
CA TRP A 252 8.61 20.96 19.31
C TRP A 252 8.16 19.52 19.06
N ILE A 253 7.93 19.13 17.80
CA ILE A 253 7.59 17.74 17.44
C ILE A 253 8.74 16.80 17.84
N LYS A 254 9.97 17.10 17.41
CA LYS A 254 11.15 16.30 17.77
C LYS A 254 11.31 16.14 19.29
N SER A 255 11.21 17.24 20.04
CA SER A 255 11.34 17.19 21.50
C SER A 255 10.22 16.38 22.16
N LYS A 256 9.03 16.32 21.56
CA LYS A 256 7.93 15.48 22.06
C LYS A 256 8.22 14.01 21.81
N GLU A 257 8.74 13.67 20.64
CA GLU A 257 9.12 12.30 20.27
C GLU A 257 10.24 11.77 21.17
N GLU A 258 11.30 12.55 21.37
CA GLU A 258 12.41 12.22 22.27
C GLU A 258 11.92 11.94 23.70
N LYS A 259 11.02 12.78 24.23
CA LYS A 259 10.45 12.60 25.57
C LYS A 259 9.60 11.34 25.69
N LEU A 260 9.00 10.89 24.60
CA LEU A 260 8.21 9.66 24.54
C LEU A 260 9.06 8.43 24.18
N GLY A 261 10.34 8.62 23.84
CA GLY A 261 11.22 7.54 23.38
C GLY A 261 10.80 6.96 22.02
N VAL A 262 10.10 7.74 21.19
CA VAL A 262 9.67 7.33 19.84
C VAL A 262 10.52 8.01 18.78
N LYS A 263 10.55 7.45 17.58
CA LYS A 263 11.21 8.01 16.40
C LYS A 263 10.24 8.04 15.23
N SER A 264 10.48 8.95 14.30
CA SER A 264 9.66 9.11 13.10
C SER A 264 10.52 9.20 11.84
N THR A 265 9.91 8.84 10.71
CA THR A 265 10.48 9.11 9.38
C THR A 265 10.00 10.47 8.86
N TRP A 266 10.94 11.32 8.44
CA TRP A 266 10.66 12.65 7.92
C TRP A 266 10.81 12.67 6.40
N PHE A 267 9.73 12.95 5.67
CA PHE A 267 9.74 13.04 4.21
C PHE A 267 9.93 14.48 3.75
N LEU A 268 11.02 14.74 3.03
CA LEU A 268 11.42 16.06 2.54
C LEU A 268 11.38 16.12 1.02
N PHE A 269 10.98 17.24 0.44
CA PHE A 269 11.09 17.47 -0.99
C PHE A 269 12.54 17.65 -1.41
N GLY A 270 12.95 16.91 -2.45
CA GLY A 270 14.17 17.19 -3.21
C GLY A 270 13.96 18.24 -4.30
N LYS A 271 12.71 18.44 -4.75
CA LYS A 271 12.34 19.46 -5.75
C LYS A 271 12.32 20.87 -5.15
N ASP A 272 12.75 21.86 -5.92
CA ASP A 272 12.91 23.26 -5.50
C ASP A 272 12.40 24.30 -6.52
N ASP A 273 11.67 23.84 -7.53
CA ASP A 273 11.12 24.66 -8.62
C ASP A 273 9.60 24.46 -8.78
N PHE A 274 8.89 24.16 -7.69
CA PHE A 274 7.43 24.19 -7.67
C PHE A 274 6.90 25.62 -7.93
N ASP A 275 5.75 25.73 -8.60
CA ASP A 275 5.02 27.00 -8.76
C ASP A 275 4.69 27.66 -7.41
N ASP A 276 4.49 26.85 -6.37
CA ASP A 276 4.30 27.30 -5.01
C ASP A 276 5.64 27.35 -4.27
N GLU A 277 6.26 28.53 -4.26
CA GLU A 277 7.56 28.80 -3.64
C GLU A 277 7.71 28.30 -2.19
N ARG A 278 6.60 28.13 -1.47
CA ARG A 278 6.60 27.61 -0.09
C ARG A 278 7.11 26.17 0.02
N ARG A 279 7.08 25.43 -1.10
CA ARG A 279 7.57 24.05 -1.23
C ARG A 279 9.04 23.99 -1.63
N ASN A 280 9.59 25.09 -2.15
CA ASN A 280 10.96 25.16 -2.68
C ASN A 280 12.03 25.35 -1.59
N TYR A 281 11.75 24.84 -0.39
CA TYR A 281 12.52 25.17 0.80
C TYR A 281 13.92 24.55 0.81
N ILE A 282 14.13 23.43 0.10
CA ILE A 282 15.44 22.77 0.03
C ILE A 282 16.47 23.59 -0.76
N GLY A 283 16.00 24.43 -1.69
CA GLY A 283 16.84 25.37 -2.44
C GLY A 283 17.29 26.59 -1.62
N ASN A 284 16.69 26.83 -0.46
CA ASN A 284 17.06 27.94 0.42
C ASN A 284 18.14 27.49 1.44
N PRO A 285 19.36 28.09 1.42
CA PRO A 285 20.44 27.66 2.31
C PRO A 285 20.11 27.76 3.81
N GLU A 286 19.45 28.83 4.26
CA GLU A 286 19.12 29.02 5.67
C GLU A 286 18.11 27.98 6.18
N ILE A 287 17.11 27.65 5.35
CA ILE A 287 16.13 26.63 5.69
C ILE A 287 16.79 25.24 5.68
N ARG A 288 17.62 24.96 4.68
CA ARG A 288 18.37 23.71 4.59
C ARG A 288 19.27 23.49 5.80
N ASP A 289 20.02 24.49 6.23
CA ASP A 289 20.89 24.41 7.40
C ASP A 289 20.07 24.14 8.68
N THR A 290 18.90 24.78 8.80
CA THR A 290 17.96 24.52 9.90
C THR A 290 17.42 23.08 9.87
N LEU A 291 17.08 22.56 8.69
CA LEU A 291 16.59 21.19 8.54
C LEU A 291 17.68 20.18 8.88
N LEU A 292 18.93 20.41 8.45
CA LEU A 292 20.07 19.57 8.81
C LEU A 292 20.32 19.57 10.32
N GLU A 293 20.36 20.76 10.95
CA GLU A 293 20.53 20.88 12.40
C GLU A 293 19.51 20.02 13.17
N LEU A 294 18.25 20.02 12.71
CA LEU A 294 17.15 19.36 13.41
C LEU A 294 16.98 17.88 13.05
N LEU A 295 17.27 17.48 11.81
CA LEU A 295 16.86 16.18 11.25
C LEU A 295 18.01 15.26 10.80
N GLN A 296 19.27 15.70 10.83
CA GLN A 296 20.41 14.86 10.39
C GLN A 296 20.54 13.53 11.16
N ASP A 297 20.04 13.48 12.39
CA ASP A 297 20.05 12.31 13.28
C ASP A 297 18.74 11.49 13.22
N GLN A 298 17.78 11.93 12.40
CA GLN A 298 16.50 11.27 12.19
C GLN A 298 16.51 10.42 10.92
N GLU A 299 15.50 9.55 10.78
CA GLU A 299 15.27 8.87 9.51
C GLU A 299 14.65 9.84 8.51
N VAL A 300 15.32 10.06 7.39
CA VAL A 300 14.85 10.96 6.33
C VAL A 300 14.51 10.15 5.08
N GLY A 301 13.35 10.44 4.50
CA GLY A 301 12.90 9.92 3.22
C GLY A 301 12.74 11.03 2.18
N LEU A 302 12.84 10.66 0.91
CA LEU A 302 12.49 11.54 -0.20
C LEU A 302 10.98 11.62 -0.31
N HIS A 303 10.43 12.82 -0.17
CA HIS A 303 9.09 13.15 -0.60
C HIS A 303 9.13 13.47 -2.10
N GLY A 304 8.96 12.46 -2.95
CA GLY A 304 9.07 12.63 -4.40
C GLY A 304 7.99 13.55 -4.95
N SER A 305 8.34 14.42 -5.89
CA SER A 305 7.34 15.18 -6.64
C SER A 305 6.36 14.25 -7.39
N PRO A 306 5.19 14.75 -7.82
CA PRO A 306 4.31 13.97 -8.69
C PRO A 306 5.02 13.46 -9.95
N GLU A 307 5.97 14.23 -10.50
CA GLU A 307 6.73 13.85 -11.68
C GLU A 307 7.73 12.70 -11.39
N ALA A 308 8.38 12.72 -10.22
CA ALA A 308 9.32 11.68 -9.78
C ALA A 308 8.68 10.28 -9.69
N ALA A 309 7.36 10.20 -9.51
CA ALA A 309 6.64 8.92 -9.52
C ALA A 309 6.66 8.22 -10.89
N PHE A 310 6.92 8.95 -11.98
CA PHE A 310 6.83 8.45 -13.36
C PHE A 310 8.12 8.61 -14.17
N ASP A 311 9.09 9.38 -13.69
CA ASP A 311 10.38 9.63 -14.36
C ASP A 311 11.57 9.38 -13.42
N VAL A 312 12.40 8.39 -13.78
CA VAL A 312 13.59 8.01 -13.02
C VAL A 312 14.65 9.12 -12.95
N ASN A 313 14.79 9.95 -13.99
CA ASN A 313 15.77 11.02 -13.99
C ASN A 313 15.35 12.14 -13.04
N VAL A 314 14.05 12.42 -12.97
CA VAL A 314 13.48 13.38 -12.01
C VAL A 314 13.68 12.85 -10.60
N LEU A 315 13.32 11.58 -10.35
CA LEU A 315 13.52 10.94 -9.04
C LEU A 315 14.99 11.01 -8.58
N LEU A 316 15.92 10.61 -9.46
CA LEU A 316 17.35 10.63 -9.15
C LEU A 316 17.83 12.06 -8.90
N SER A 317 17.41 13.04 -9.71
CA SER A 317 17.78 14.44 -9.50
C SER A 317 17.33 14.96 -8.12
N GLU A 318 16.09 14.67 -7.73
CA GLU A 318 15.55 15.05 -6.42
C GLU A 318 16.27 14.34 -5.27
N LEU A 319 16.54 13.04 -5.41
CA LEU A 319 17.31 12.25 -4.45
C LEU A 319 18.72 12.83 -4.26
N HIS A 320 19.45 13.06 -5.34
CA HIS A 320 20.78 13.65 -5.29
C HIS A 320 20.75 15.04 -4.67
N ARG A 321 19.70 15.84 -4.88
CA ARG A 321 19.60 17.16 -4.24
C ARG A 321 19.50 17.06 -2.72
N LEU A 322 18.73 16.11 -2.18
CA LEU A 322 18.68 15.86 -0.73
C LEU A 322 20.00 15.29 -0.19
N GLN A 323 20.63 14.37 -0.93
CA GLN A 323 21.93 13.82 -0.53
C GLN A 323 23.02 14.89 -0.53
N ASN A 324 23.07 15.74 -1.56
CA ASN A 324 23.99 16.88 -1.65
C ASN A 324 23.68 17.96 -0.59
N ALA A 325 22.42 18.04 -0.14
CA ALA A 325 22.05 18.86 1.00
C ALA A 325 22.57 18.28 2.33
N GLY A 326 23.08 17.04 2.37
CA GLY A 326 23.69 16.43 3.55
C GLY A 326 22.82 15.37 4.26
N PHE A 327 21.69 14.97 3.67
CA PHE A 327 20.81 13.97 4.25
C PHE A 327 21.15 12.54 3.78
N GLU A 328 21.13 11.59 4.72
CA GLU A 328 21.10 10.16 4.40
C GLU A 328 19.65 9.73 4.13
N VAL A 329 19.28 9.60 2.86
CA VAL A 329 17.90 9.29 2.44
C VAL A 329 17.67 7.77 2.44
N LYS A 330 16.74 7.29 3.26
CA LYS A 330 16.47 5.84 3.49
C LYS A 330 15.08 5.37 3.05
N GLY A 331 14.20 6.30 2.70
CA GLY A 331 12.82 6.00 2.33
C GLY A 331 12.33 6.85 1.17
N TYR A 332 11.18 6.47 0.62
CA TYR A 332 10.50 7.21 -0.44
C TYR A 332 9.00 7.27 -0.17
N ARG A 333 8.41 8.45 -0.39
CA ARG A 333 6.97 8.66 -0.42
C ARG A 333 6.63 9.66 -1.50
N SER A 334 5.84 9.23 -2.49
CA SER A 334 5.36 10.13 -3.54
C SER A 334 4.35 11.14 -2.99
N HIS A 335 4.48 12.41 -3.36
CA HIS A 335 3.55 13.47 -2.96
C HIS A 335 2.14 13.15 -3.43
N TYR A 336 1.16 13.42 -2.57
CA TYR A 336 -0.23 13.00 -2.70
C TYR A 336 -0.44 11.48 -2.89
N LEU A 337 0.57 10.62 -2.83
CA LEU A 337 0.52 9.21 -3.24
C LEU A 337 0.36 9.02 -4.76
N TYR A 338 0.99 9.86 -5.60
CA TYR A 338 1.07 9.59 -7.03
C TYR A 338 1.84 8.29 -7.28
N PHE A 339 1.26 7.37 -8.05
CA PHE A 339 1.84 6.05 -8.26
C PHE A 339 1.38 5.46 -9.60
N ASP A 340 2.29 4.82 -10.31
CA ASP A 340 2.02 3.98 -11.47
C ASP A 340 2.49 2.55 -11.14
N TYR A 341 1.55 1.63 -10.99
CA TYR A 341 1.87 0.23 -10.67
C TYR A 341 2.80 -0.44 -11.68
N GLN A 342 2.85 0.04 -12.93
CA GLN A 342 3.72 -0.52 -13.97
C GLN A 342 5.12 0.09 -13.97
N LYS A 343 5.27 1.32 -13.48
CA LYS A 343 6.53 2.08 -13.61
C LYS A 343 7.17 2.38 -12.27
N SER A 344 6.41 2.82 -11.27
CA SER A 344 6.95 3.38 -10.04
C SER A 344 7.80 2.37 -9.26
N PHE A 345 7.41 1.10 -9.15
CA PHE A 345 8.25 0.08 -8.50
C PHE A 345 9.58 -0.12 -9.24
N LYS A 346 9.54 -0.26 -10.57
CA LYS A 346 10.75 -0.40 -11.39
C LYS A 346 11.66 0.84 -11.31
N ILE A 347 11.07 2.02 -11.18
CA ILE A 347 11.81 3.27 -10.97
C ILE A 347 12.51 3.26 -9.61
N LEU A 348 11.87 2.76 -8.55
CA LEU A 348 12.44 2.69 -7.20
C LEU A 348 13.48 1.57 -7.00
N GLU A 349 13.44 0.51 -7.82
CA GLU A 349 14.43 -0.57 -7.81
C GLU A 349 15.75 -0.21 -8.50
N GLN A 350 15.75 0.83 -9.36
CA GLN A 350 16.93 1.36 -10.04
C GLN A 350 17.64 2.37 -9.15
#